data_AF-A0A6P2FSH2-F1
#
_entry.id   AF-A0A6P2FSH2-F1
#
_cell.length_a   1.000
_cell.length_b   1.000
_cell.length_c   1.000
_cell.angle_alpha   90.00
_cell.angle_beta   90.00
_cell.angle_gamma   90.00
#
_symmetry.space_group_name_H-M   'P 1'
#
loop_
_entity.id
_entity.type
_entity.pdbx_description
1 polymer ?
#
loop_
_entity_poly.entity_id
_entity_poly.type
_entity_poly.pdbx_seq_one_letter_code
_entity_poly.pdbx_strand_id
1 'polypeptide(L)'
;MGYDFEGYKRLTHRFRQGWASEDEHEHVGRFRVLNVRHQAPSDHEAEYGSGGQSFITVRAPRAVSADIVAQVLRDNFATGCRCEHDCCGHTSSYPGTPVRVKQRRWVVPVQLRQNI
;
A
#
# COMPACT_ATOMS: atom_id res chain seq x y z
N MET A 1 -10.76 -12.20 -7.63
CA MET A 1 -11.61 -12.35 -6.43
C MET A 1 -11.17 -11.34 -5.38
N GLY A 2 -12.08 -10.78 -4.61
CA GLY A 2 -11.75 -9.86 -3.50
C GLY A 2 -11.43 -10.63 -2.21
N TYR A 3 -10.51 -10.12 -1.41
CA TYR A 3 -10.13 -10.69 -0.11
C TYR A 3 -10.29 -9.66 1.00
N ASP A 4 -10.38 -10.12 2.23
CA ASP A 4 -10.43 -9.27 3.41
C ASP A 4 -9.05 -9.21 4.09
N PHE A 5 -8.77 -8.11 4.79
CA PHE A 5 -7.60 -7.97 5.64
C PHE A 5 -7.93 -7.18 6.90
N GLU A 6 -7.18 -7.42 7.96
CA GLU A 6 -7.27 -6.64 9.19
C GLU A 6 -6.45 -5.36 9.04
N GLY A 7 -7.10 -4.21 9.24
CA GLY A 7 -6.44 -2.91 9.15
C GLY A 7 -5.82 -2.52 10.48
N TYR A 8 -4.59 -2.02 10.41
CA TYR A 8 -3.85 -1.52 11.56
C TYR A 8 -3.38 -0.10 11.29
N LYS A 9 -3.59 0.78 12.27
CA LYS A 9 -3.03 2.13 12.28
C LYS A 9 -1.68 2.07 12.98
N ARG A 10 -0.63 2.46 12.27
CA ARG A 10 0.70 2.61 12.86
C ARG A 10 0.73 3.81 13.81
N LEU A 11 1.19 3.57 15.05
CA LEU A 11 1.24 4.56 16.13
C LEU A 11 2.62 5.22 16.26
N THR A 12 3.68 4.46 16.01
CA THR A 12 5.06 4.94 16.04
C THR A 12 5.70 4.87 14.66
N HIS A 13 6.66 5.76 14.39
CA HIS A 13 7.39 5.82 13.12
C HIS A 13 8.90 5.69 13.34
N ARG A 14 9.30 4.75 14.20
CA ARG A 14 10.72 4.57 14.57
C ARG A 14 11.50 3.90 13.44
N PHE A 15 10.83 3.08 12.63
CA PHE A 15 11.48 2.25 11.62
C PHE A 15 11.17 2.69 10.17
N ARG A 16 12.09 2.38 9.24
CA ARG A 16 11.83 2.55 7.80
C ARG A 16 10.79 1.54 7.31
N GLN A 17 10.22 1.77 6.13
CA GLN A 17 9.07 0.99 5.61
C GLN A 17 9.30 -0.53 5.58
N GLY A 18 10.51 -1.00 5.25
CA GLY A 18 10.83 -2.43 5.28
C GLY A 18 10.66 -3.07 6.66
N TRP A 19 10.81 -2.28 7.72
CA TRP A 19 10.74 -2.68 9.14
C TRP A 19 9.52 -2.09 9.84
N ALA A 20 8.55 -1.57 9.08
CA ALA A 20 7.36 -0.91 9.64
C ALA A 20 6.57 -1.82 10.59
N SER A 21 6.64 -3.14 10.42
CA SER A 21 5.98 -4.12 11.31
C SER A 21 6.50 -4.10 12.75
N GLU A 22 7.69 -3.56 13.01
CA GLU A 22 8.28 -3.45 14.35
C GLU A 22 7.78 -2.22 15.14
N ASP A 23 6.99 -1.34 14.50
CA ASP A 23 6.34 -0.24 15.22
C ASP A 23 5.09 -0.69 15.98
N GLU A 24 4.58 0.18 16.85
CA GLU A 24 3.33 -0.05 17.55
C GLU A 24 2.14 0.14 16.60
N HIS A 25 1.13 -0.72 16.73
CA HIS A 25 -0.04 -0.74 15.86
C HIS A 25 -1.33 -0.86 16.66
N GLU A 26 -2.35 -0.12 16.24
CA GLU A 26 -3.70 -0.20 16.76
C GLU A 26 -4.61 -0.86 15.71
N HIS A 27 -5.37 -1.89 16.11
CA HIS A 27 -6.36 -2.49 15.22
C HIS A 27 -7.53 -1.54 15.00
N VAL A 28 -7.89 -1.30 13.74
CA VAL A 28 -8.99 -0.37 13.38
C VAL A 28 -10.19 -1.08 12.74
N GLY A 29 -10.08 -2.38 12.49
CA GLY A 29 -11.14 -3.20 11.91
C GLY A 29 -10.83 -3.75 10.52
N ARG A 30 -11.81 -4.48 9.99
CA ARG A 30 -11.66 -5.29 8.78
C ARG A 30 -11.95 -4.49 7.50
N PHE A 31 -11.03 -4.58 6.56
CA PHE A 31 -11.12 -4.00 5.22
C PHE A 31 -11.34 -5.10 4.19
N ARG A 32 -11.89 -4.72 3.04
CA ARG A 32 -12.08 -5.64 1.91
C ARG A 32 -11.54 -5.07 0.62
N VAL A 33 -10.59 -5.76 0.00
CA VAL A 33 -10.21 -5.49 -1.39
C VAL A 33 -11.35 -5.98 -2.28
N LEU A 34 -11.90 -5.06 -3.06
CA LEU A 34 -13.01 -5.32 -3.97
C LEU A 34 -12.51 -5.63 -5.38
N ASN A 35 -11.46 -4.92 -5.81
CA ASN A 35 -10.90 -5.03 -7.14
C ASN A 35 -9.45 -4.56 -7.15
N VAL A 36 -8.64 -5.16 -8.03
CA VAL A 36 -7.28 -4.73 -8.34
C VAL A 36 -7.19 -4.60 -9.85
N ARG A 37 -6.77 -3.43 -10.34
CA ARG A 37 -6.44 -3.23 -11.76
C ARG A 37 -4.95 -3.00 -11.88
N HIS A 38 -4.31 -3.70 -12.80
CA HIS A 38 -2.90 -3.54 -13.09
C HIS A 38 -2.72 -2.74 -14.38
N GLN A 39 -1.76 -1.83 -14.35
CA GLN A 39 -1.24 -1.11 -15.49
C GLN A 39 0.23 -1.50 -15.60
N ALA A 40 0.57 -2.22 -16.67
CA ALA A 40 1.95 -2.56 -16.98
C ALA A 40 2.78 -1.27 -17.17
N PRO A 41 4.07 -1.29 -16.82
CA PRO A 41 4.96 -0.18 -17.17
C PRO A 41 5.04 -0.06 -18.69
N SER A 42 5.22 1.16 -19.19
CA SER A 42 5.71 1.36 -20.56
C SER A 42 7.15 0.87 -20.71
N ASP A 43 7.61 0.64 -21.94
CA ASP A 43 8.99 0.21 -22.21
C ASP A 43 10.01 1.18 -21.58
N HIS A 44 9.77 2.48 -21.71
CA HIS A 44 10.60 3.50 -21.09
C HIS A 44 10.60 3.42 -19.56
N GLU A 45 9.44 3.23 -18.91
CA GLU A 45 9.39 3.09 -17.45
C GLU A 45 10.07 1.82 -16.95
N ALA A 46 9.99 0.74 -17.72
CA ALA A 46 10.63 -0.53 -17.39
C ALA A 46 12.16 -0.42 -17.39
N GLU A 47 12.75 0.36 -18.31
CA GLU A 47 14.19 0.66 -18.35
C GLU A 47 14.70 1.33 -17.06
N TYR A 48 13.82 2.05 -16.34
CA TYR A 48 14.14 2.67 -15.04
C TYR A 48 13.62 1.85 -13.84
N GLY A 49 13.42 0.54 -14.00
CA GLY A 49 13.07 -0.36 -12.91
C GLY A 49 11.63 -0.23 -12.42
N SER A 50 10.71 0.38 -13.20
CA SER A 50 9.29 0.39 -12.86
C SER A 50 8.67 -1.01 -13.03
N GLY A 51 7.94 -1.47 -12.02
CA GLY A 51 7.09 -2.66 -12.11
C GLY A 51 5.66 -2.34 -12.56
N GLY A 52 5.39 -1.10 -12.95
CA GLY A 52 4.06 -0.59 -13.30
C GLY A 52 3.27 -0.08 -12.10
N GLN A 53 1.96 0.04 -12.29
CA GLN A 53 1.04 0.60 -11.29
C GLN A 53 -0.16 -0.30 -11.06
N SER A 54 -0.61 -0.39 -9.82
CA SER A 54 -1.85 -1.08 -9.44
C SER A 54 -2.85 -0.11 -8.83
N PHE A 55 -4.12 -0.19 -9.23
CA PHE A 55 -5.21 0.57 -8.64
C PHE A 55 -6.09 -0.36 -7.82
N ILE A 56 -5.99 -0.24 -6.50
CA ILE A 56 -6.68 -1.13 -5.55
C ILE A 56 -7.94 -0.44 -5.05
N THR A 57 -9.10 -1.04 -5.32
CA THR A 57 -10.37 -0.57 -4.78
C THR A 57 -10.68 -1.30 -3.48
N VAL A 58 -10.85 -0.56 -2.39
CA VAL A 58 -11.05 -1.10 -1.04
C VAL A 58 -12.35 -0.60 -0.43
N ARG A 59 -13.01 -1.46 0.35
CA ARG A 59 -14.11 -1.10 1.24
C ARG A 59 -13.61 -1.00 2.68
N ALA A 60 -13.75 0.17 3.29
CA ALA A 60 -13.39 0.46 4.66
C ALA A 60 -14.52 0.13 5.68
N PRO A 61 -14.20 -0.05 6.96
CA PRO A 61 -15.17 -0.11 8.06
C PRO A 61 -15.98 1.20 8.19
N ARG A 62 -17.13 1.15 8.88
CA ARG A 62 -18.08 2.28 8.98
C ARG A 62 -17.65 3.37 9.97
N ALA A 63 -16.96 3.01 11.04
CA ALA A 63 -16.69 3.87 12.20
C ALA A 63 -15.25 4.42 12.25
N VAL A 64 -14.57 4.48 11.10
CA VAL A 64 -13.17 4.92 11.02
C VAL A 64 -13.08 6.23 10.24
N SER A 65 -12.33 7.20 10.76
CA SER A 65 -12.14 8.50 10.11
C SER A 65 -11.41 8.35 8.78
N ALA A 66 -11.61 9.32 7.89
CA ALA A 66 -11.00 9.31 6.56
C ALA A 66 -9.47 9.27 6.62
N ASP A 67 -8.87 10.00 7.56
CA ASP A 67 -7.42 10.08 7.74
C ASP A 67 -6.83 8.74 8.20
N ILE A 68 -7.50 8.07 9.14
CA ILE A 68 -7.09 6.75 9.61
C ILE A 68 -7.20 5.73 8.47
N VAL A 69 -8.28 5.76 7.69
CA VAL A 69 -8.41 4.90 6.51
C VAL A 69 -7.27 5.16 5.52
N ALA A 70 -6.96 6.42 5.23
CA ALA A 70 -5.88 6.76 4.30
C ALA A 70 -4.51 6.33 4.82
N GLN A 71 -4.27 6.41 6.13
CA GLN A 71 -3.04 5.91 6.76
C GLN A 71 -2.95 4.39 6.66
N VAL A 72 -3.97 3.66 7.10
CA VAL A 72 -4.02 2.18 7.06
C VAL A 72 -3.79 1.67 5.64
N LEU A 73 -4.42 2.29 4.63
CA LEU A 73 -4.26 1.88 3.24
C LEU A 73 -2.84 2.14 2.72
N ARG A 74 -2.21 3.25 3.12
CA ARG A 74 -0.81 3.51 2.77
C ARG A 74 0.11 2.51 3.46
N ASP A 75 -0.05 2.28 4.74
CA ASP A 75 0.83 1.37 5.48
C ASP A 75 0.67 -0.07 4.99
N ASN A 76 -0.56 -0.54 4.78
CA ASN A 76 -0.85 -1.92 4.37
C ASN A 76 -0.34 -2.26 2.96
N PHE A 77 -0.39 -1.31 2.01
CA PHE A 77 0.06 -1.55 0.63
C PHE A 77 1.49 -1.08 0.36
N ALA A 78 2.17 -0.55 1.38
CA ALA A 78 3.57 -0.17 1.29
C ALA A 78 4.46 -1.34 1.72
N THR A 79 5.36 -1.74 0.85
CA THR A 79 6.34 -2.81 1.09
C THR A 79 7.69 -2.30 0.62
N GLY A 80 8.73 -2.48 1.44
CA GLY A 80 10.10 -2.11 1.09
C GLY A 80 11.06 -3.29 1.18
N CYS A 81 12.14 -3.27 0.39
CA CYS A 81 13.25 -4.22 0.53
C CYS A 81 13.84 -4.13 1.95
N ARG A 82 14.13 -5.29 2.54
CA ARG A 82 14.80 -5.43 3.86
C ARG A 82 16.30 -5.71 3.73
N CYS A 83 16.81 -5.82 2.50
CA CYS A 83 18.23 -6.07 2.28
C CYS A 83 19.07 -4.87 2.74
N GLU A 84 20.26 -5.17 3.24
CA GLU A 84 21.23 -4.16 3.70
C GLU A 84 21.85 -3.35 2.55
N HIS A 85 21.65 -3.81 1.30
CA HIS A 85 22.20 -3.19 0.10
C HIS A 85 21.10 -2.66 -0.82
N ASP A 86 21.34 -1.48 -1.39
CA ASP A 86 20.38 -0.72 -2.18
C ASP A 86 20.07 -1.33 -3.57
N CYS A 87 20.78 -2.38 -4.01
CA CYS A 87 20.66 -2.97 -5.35
C CYS A 87 20.14 -4.42 -5.34
N CYS A 88 19.26 -4.75 -4.40
CA CYS A 88 18.78 -6.12 -4.16
C CYS A 88 17.88 -6.69 -5.28
N GLY A 89 17.41 -5.87 -6.23
CA GLY A 89 16.49 -6.29 -7.29
C GLY A 89 15.04 -6.52 -6.83
N HIS A 90 14.78 -6.51 -5.52
CA HIS A 90 13.45 -6.77 -4.98
C HIS A 90 12.46 -5.65 -5.34
N THR A 91 11.23 -6.07 -5.64
CA THR A 91 10.12 -5.14 -5.87
C THR A 91 9.65 -4.55 -4.55
N SER A 92 9.64 -3.22 -4.49
CA SER A 92 9.01 -2.44 -3.44
C SER A 92 7.71 -1.81 -3.97
N SER A 93 6.74 -1.63 -3.08
CA SER A 93 5.45 -1.02 -3.41
C SER A 93 5.28 0.30 -2.68
N TYR A 94 4.89 1.33 -3.43
CA TYR A 94 4.76 2.70 -2.98
C TYR A 94 3.32 3.17 -3.22
N PRO A 95 2.45 3.08 -2.20
CA PRO A 95 1.10 3.59 -2.29
C PRO A 95 1.10 5.12 -2.34
N GLY A 96 0.41 5.68 -3.33
CA GLY A 96 0.10 7.10 -3.38
C GLY A 96 -1.06 7.47 -2.46
N THR A 97 -1.59 8.67 -2.64
CA THR A 97 -2.70 9.19 -1.83
C THR A 97 -3.99 8.41 -2.08
N PRO A 98 -4.58 7.74 -1.06
CA PRO A 98 -5.88 7.09 -1.20
C PRO A 98 -6.99 8.12 -1.47
N VAL A 99 -7.84 7.83 -2.44
CA VAL A 99 -8.97 8.70 -2.81
C VAL A 99 -10.29 8.00 -2.47
N ARG A 100 -11.14 8.68 -1.70
CA ARG A 100 -12.50 8.20 -1.41
C ARG A 100 -13.40 8.44 -2.62
N VAL A 101 -13.90 7.38 -3.23
CA VAL A 101 -14.76 7.46 -4.43
C VAL A 101 -16.25 7.34 -4.11
N LYS A 102 -16.62 6.64 -3.02
CA LYS A 102 -17.99 6.54 -2.50
C LYS A 102 -17.94 6.34 -0.98
N GLN A 103 -19.11 6.30 -0.32
CA GLN A 103 -19.19 5.94 1.09
C GLN A 103 -18.46 4.61 1.33
N ARG A 104 -17.42 4.66 2.18
CA ARG A 104 -16.52 3.54 2.52
C ARG A 104 -15.74 2.94 1.36
N ARG A 105 -15.82 3.45 0.13
CA ARG A 105 -15.07 2.91 -1.01
C ARG A 105 -13.92 3.86 -1.34
N TRP A 106 -12.73 3.30 -1.36
CA TRP A 106 -11.48 4.00 -1.58
C TRP A 106 -10.73 3.37 -2.75
N VAL A 107 -9.96 4.17 -3.47
CA VAL A 107 -9.03 3.72 -4.49
C VAL A 107 -7.63 4.13 -4.05
N VAL A 108 -6.71 3.18 -4.06
CA VAL A 108 -5.30 3.39 -3.72
C VAL A 108 -4.46 3.10 -4.95
N PRO A 109 -3.80 4.10 -5.54
CA PRO A 109 -2.77 3.85 -6.53
C PRO A 109 -1.52 3.31 -5.82
N VAL A 110 -0.92 2.25 -6.35
CA VAL A 110 0.30 1.63 -5.81
C VAL A 110 1.30 1.51 -6.94
N GLN A 111 2.42 2.23 -6.84
CA GLN A 111 3.52 2.11 -7.79
C GLN A 111 4.42 0.97 -7.35
N LEU A 112 4.85 0.13 -8.29
CA LEU A 112 5.84 -0.91 -8.07
C LEU A 112 7.18 -0.45 -8.64
N ARG A 113 8.27 -0.61 -7.89
CA ARG A 113 9.63 -0.35 -8.38
C ARG A 113 10.58 -1.44 -7.93
N GLN A 114 11.53 -1.80 -8.78
CA GLN A 114 12.66 -2.64 -8.42
C GLN A 114 13.72 -1.76 -7.75
N ASN A 115 14.34 -2.31 -6.70
CA ASN A 115 15.45 -1.67 -6.01
C ASN A 115 16.77 -2.09 -6.69
N ILE A 116 17.06 -1.46 -7.83
CA ILE A 116 18.25 -1.70 -8.68
C ILE A 116 19.02 -0.40 -8.91
#